data_AF-A0A919J467-F1
#
_entry.id   AF-A0A919J467-F1
#
_cell.length_a   1.000
_cell.length_b   1.000
_cell.length_c   1.000
_cell.angle_alpha   90.00
_cell.angle_beta   90.00
_cell.angle_gamma   90.00
#
_symmetry.space_group_name_H-M   'P 1'
#
loop_
_entity.id
_entity.type
_entity.pdbx_description
1 polymer ?
#
loop_
_entity_poly.entity_id
_entity_poly.type
_entity_poly.pdbx_seq_one_letter_code
_entity_poly.pdbx_strand_id
1 'polypeptide(L)'
;MNGTMPETVREALTAGDPIVFVSPHLDDAVLSCGALLKVLADACPVVVATVFTAADEPPHTYAARGFLRECAAGDASALFDARRQEDLEVLAEIGVGALHLGFPDALFRRRRMSGAVGAVAGRMLPELAHRYPTYRYDIARGRVARGDRPMIAAVGAAVAAAVADTGARLVFCPLGTGRHVDHLIARGTGAQFGRRTVYFSDFPYDQSAAADSIFLSRHGLEPWRWNQSIADKERLIHGYRTQVAGLFPDLVVPRSPETYWVAGRRRP
;
A
#
# COMPACT_ATOMS: atom_id res chain seq x y z
N MET A 1 11.96 20.21 -12.14
CA MET A 1 12.58 19.52 -13.29
C MET A 1 11.77 18.26 -13.53
N ASN A 2 11.12 18.13 -14.69
CA ASN A 2 10.56 16.84 -15.12
C ASN A 2 11.75 15.90 -15.27
N GLY A 3 11.94 14.99 -14.32
CA GLY A 3 13.07 14.06 -14.37
C GLY A 3 12.86 13.12 -15.54
N THR A 4 13.84 13.02 -16.43
CA THR A 4 13.87 11.94 -17.42
C THR A 4 13.73 10.61 -16.67
N MET A 5 12.86 9.73 -17.18
CA MET A 5 12.61 8.44 -16.55
C MET A 5 13.93 7.69 -16.24
N PRO A 6 14.10 7.15 -15.03
CA PRO A 6 15.32 6.44 -14.66
C PRO A 6 15.64 5.33 -15.66
N GLU A 7 16.93 5.15 -15.95
CA GLU A 7 17.40 4.20 -16.95
C GLU A 7 16.89 2.78 -16.72
N THR A 8 16.89 2.31 -15.46
CA THR A 8 16.36 0.99 -15.09
C THR A 8 14.87 0.83 -15.40
N VAL A 9 14.08 1.89 -15.23
CA VAL A 9 12.64 1.90 -15.53
C VAL A 9 12.44 1.91 -17.04
N ARG A 10 13.19 2.76 -17.76
CA ARG A 10 13.16 2.84 -19.22
C ARG A 10 13.58 1.54 -19.90
N GLU A 11 14.59 0.85 -19.39
CA GLU A 11 15.06 -0.44 -19.89
C GLU A 11 13.98 -1.51 -19.77
N ALA A 12 13.36 -1.65 -18.59
CA ALA A 12 12.26 -2.59 -18.35
C ALA A 12 11.08 -2.32 -19.29
N LEU A 13 10.71 -1.05 -19.47
CA LEU A 13 9.68 -0.61 -20.42
C LEU A 13 10.03 -0.98 -21.88
N THR A 14 11.27 -0.73 -22.29
CA THR A 14 11.71 -1.00 -23.67
C THR A 14 11.74 -2.51 -23.96
N ALA A 15 12.09 -3.31 -22.95
CA ALA A 15 12.09 -4.76 -23.05
C ALA A 15 10.70 -5.40 -22.94
N GLY A 16 9.67 -4.62 -22.53
CA GLY A 16 8.34 -5.16 -22.24
C GLY A 16 8.30 -6.04 -20.99
N ASP A 17 9.24 -5.85 -20.07
CA ASP A 17 9.37 -6.67 -18.88
C ASP A 17 8.19 -6.45 -17.91
N PRO A 18 7.62 -7.52 -17.32
CA PRO A 18 6.53 -7.35 -16.36
C PRO A 18 6.94 -6.54 -15.12
N ILE A 19 5.98 -5.82 -14.54
CA ILE A 19 6.19 -4.95 -13.36
C ILE A 19 5.16 -5.29 -12.29
N VAL A 20 5.61 -5.37 -11.04
CA VAL A 20 4.71 -5.52 -9.87
C VAL A 20 4.72 -4.24 -9.04
N PHE A 21 3.53 -3.76 -8.68
CA PHE A 21 3.32 -2.73 -7.67
C PHE A 21 2.81 -3.39 -6.39
N VAL A 22 3.51 -3.19 -5.28
CA VAL A 22 3.09 -3.65 -3.95
C VAL A 22 2.25 -2.53 -3.33
N SER A 23 0.94 -2.73 -3.26
CA SER A 23 0.03 -1.80 -2.60
C SER A 23 -0.18 -2.22 -1.14
N PRO A 24 0.01 -1.34 -0.13
CA PRO A 24 -0.40 -1.66 1.23
C PRO A 24 -1.90 -1.99 1.29
N HIS A 25 -2.76 -1.06 0.86
CA HIS A 25 -4.22 -1.18 0.91
C HIS A 25 -4.86 -1.06 -0.48
N LEU A 26 -6.17 -1.32 -0.52
CA LEU A 26 -7.02 -1.32 -1.72
C LEU A 26 -7.35 0.11 -2.14
N ASP A 27 -6.34 0.83 -2.66
CA ASP A 27 -6.36 2.21 -3.16
C ASP A 27 -4.96 2.80 -3.35
N ASP A 28 -4.03 2.52 -2.44
CA ASP A 28 -2.73 3.22 -2.32
C ASP A 28 -1.90 3.27 -3.61
N ALA A 29 -1.79 2.16 -4.34
CA ALA A 29 -1.03 2.12 -5.58
C ALA A 29 -1.62 3.06 -6.65
N VAL A 30 -2.96 3.15 -6.74
CA VAL A 30 -3.62 4.06 -7.69
C VAL A 30 -3.59 5.51 -7.20
N LEU A 31 -3.81 5.75 -5.91
CA LEU A 31 -3.65 7.08 -5.30
C LEU A 31 -2.26 7.68 -5.57
N SER A 32 -1.23 6.83 -5.43
CA SER A 32 0.17 7.23 -5.48
C SER A 32 0.78 7.17 -6.89
N CYS A 33 0.31 6.25 -7.73
CA CYS A 33 0.94 5.92 -9.01
C CYS A 33 -0.03 5.79 -10.20
N GLY A 34 -1.31 6.16 -10.05
CA GLY A 34 -2.33 5.92 -11.08
C GLY A 34 -1.98 6.48 -12.47
N ALA A 35 -1.28 7.62 -12.54
CA ALA A 35 -0.86 8.19 -13.82
C ALA A 35 0.25 7.37 -14.47
N LEU A 36 1.27 6.97 -13.70
CA LEU A 36 2.32 6.07 -14.21
C LEU A 36 1.78 4.67 -14.54
N LEU A 37 0.91 4.10 -13.69
CA LEU A 37 0.30 2.78 -13.91
C LEU A 37 -0.37 2.70 -15.28
N LYS A 38 -1.18 3.71 -15.62
CA LYS A 38 -1.83 3.81 -16.93
C LYS A 38 -0.82 3.78 -18.08
N VAL A 39 0.26 4.54 -17.96
CA VAL A 39 1.30 4.64 -19.00
C VAL A 39 2.10 3.34 -19.13
N LEU A 40 2.36 2.65 -18.02
CA LEU A 40 3.09 1.38 -18.01
C LEU A 40 2.24 0.24 -18.58
N ALA A 41 0.93 0.21 -18.28
CA ALA A 41 0.02 -0.83 -18.73
C ALA A 41 -0.14 -0.88 -20.25
N ASP A 42 0.01 0.26 -20.93
CA ASP A 42 0.03 0.34 -22.39
C ASP A 42 1.29 -0.28 -23.03
N ALA A 43 2.36 -0.46 -22.25
CA ALA A 43 3.68 -0.87 -22.74
C ALA A 43 4.13 -2.27 -22.27
N CYS A 44 3.69 -2.72 -21.10
CA CYS A 44 4.13 -3.99 -20.52
C CYS A 44 3.07 -4.56 -19.56
N PRO A 45 3.13 -5.86 -19.21
CA PRO A 45 2.25 -6.43 -18.21
C PRO A 45 2.52 -5.81 -16.82
N VAL A 46 1.47 -5.28 -16.20
CA VAL A 46 1.54 -4.69 -14.85
C VAL A 46 0.57 -5.42 -13.93
N VAL A 47 1.04 -5.77 -12.73
CA VAL A 47 0.22 -6.34 -11.66
C VAL A 47 0.35 -5.48 -10.41
N VAL A 48 -0.78 -5.14 -9.78
CA VAL A 48 -0.83 -4.58 -8.43
C VAL A 48 -1.12 -5.72 -7.46
N ALA A 49 -0.12 -6.03 -6.62
CA ALA A 49 -0.23 -6.98 -5.52
C ALA A 49 -0.57 -6.21 -4.23
N THR A 50 -1.83 -6.25 -3.82
CA THR A 50 -2.35 -5.56 -2.64
C THR A 50 -2.24 -6.46 -1.41
N VAL A 51 -1.51 -5.99 -0.40
CA VAL A 51 -1.14 -6.79 0.78
C VAL A 51 -2.32 -6.98 1.72
N PHE A 52 -2.85 -5.87 2.25
CA PHE A 52 -3.83 -5.87 3.33
C PHE A 52 -5.24 -5.71 2.79
N THR A 53 -5.86 -6.85 2.47
CA THR A 53 -7.13 -6.93 1.72
C THR A 53 -8.25 -7.64 2.49
N ALA A 54 -8.02 -7.88 3.78
CA ALA A 54 -8.94 -8.58 4.66
C ALA A 54 -9.00 -7.94 6.06
N ALA A 55 -9.92 -8.46 6.88
CA ALA A 55 -10.05 -8.19 8.30
C ALA A 55 -10.15 -9.51 9.07
N ASP A 56 -9.66 -9.56 10.31
CA ASP A 56 -9.95 -10.69 11.20
C ASP A 56 -11.39 -10.61 11.72
N GLU A 57 -12.00 -11.76 11.99
CA GLU A 57 -13.36 -11.89 12.53
C GLU A 57 -13.58 -11.15 13.88
N PRO A 58 -14.82 -10.67 14.15
CA PRO A 58 -15.19 -9.95 15.36
C PRO A 58 -14.90 -10.74 16.67
N PRO A 59 -14.91 -10.05 17.84
CA PRO A 59 -15.31 -8.66 18.04
C PRO A 59 -14.20 -7.66 17.70
N HIS A 60 -14.55 -6.54 17.07
CA HIS A 60 -13.60 -5.47 16.71
C HIS A 60 -13.43 -4.42 17.82
N THR A 61 -12.33 -3.67 17.82
CA THR A 61 -12.06 -2.55 18.75
C THR A 61 -13.01 -1.37 18.56
N TYR A 62 -13.07 -0.46 19.53
CA TYR A 62 -13.79 0.80 19.37
C TYR A 62 -13.35 1.59 18.13
N ALA A 63 -12.04 1.65 17.87
CA ALA A 63 -11.49 2.34 16.69
C ALA A 63 -11.96 1.69 15.39
N ALA A 64 -11.89 0.35 15.29
CA ALA A 64 -12.38 -0.38 14.13
C ALA A 64 -13.89 -0.19 13.90
N ARG A 65 -14.70 -0.23 14.97
CA ARG A 65 -16.15 0.07 14.87
C ARG A 65 -16.44 1.53 14.54
N GLY A 66 -15.56 2.46 14.89
CA GLY A 66 -15.64 3.87 14.47
C GLY A 66 -15.43 3.99 12.96
N PHE A 67 -14.34 3.40 12.48
CA PHE A 67 -14.01 3.37 11.05
C PHE A 67 -15.10 2.71 10.20
N LEU A 68 -15.64 1.56 10.62
CA LEU A 68 -16.77 0.92 9.92
C LEU A 68 -17.98 1.86 9.79
N ARG A 69 -18.29 2.64 10.83
CA ARG A 69 -19.37 3.63 10.80
C ARG A 69 -19.07 4.80 9.87
N GLU A 70 -17.82 5.28 9.84
CA GLU A 70 -17.37 6.34 8.92
C GLU A 70 -17.48 5.88 7.46
N CYS A 71 -17.16 4.62 7.16
CA CYS A 71 -17.34 4.00 5.85
C CYS A 71 -18.79 3.60 5.53
N ALA A 72 -19.74 3.85 6.46
CA ALA A 72 -21.12 3.38 6.37
C ALA A 72 -21.26 1.86 6.10
N ALA A 73 -20.29 1.07 6.55
CA ALA A 73 -20.25 -0.38 6.37
C ALA A 73 -20.93 -1.11 7.54
N GLY A 74 -21.70 -2.16 7.22
CA GLY A 74 -22.39 -2.97 8.24
C GLY A 74 -21.43 -3.81 9.08
N ASP A 75 -20.40 -4.39 8.45
CA ASP A 75 -19.33 -5.14 9.09
C ASP A 75 -18.04 -5.07 8.26
N ALA A 76 -16.95 -5.63 8.82
CA ALA A 76 -15.64 -5.61 8.17
C ALA A 76 -15.58 -6.49 6.92
N SER A 77 -16.29 -7.63 6.89
CA SER A 77 -16.31 -8.51 5.71
C SER A 77 -16.90 -7.77 4.53
N ALA A 78 -18.08 -7.18 4.71
CA ALA A 78 -18.78 -6.41 3.68
C ALA A 78 -17.94 -5.21 3.18
N LEU A 79 -17.24 -4.52 4.09
CA LEU A 79 -16.32 -3.45 3.71
C LEU A 79 -15.19 -3.95 2.81
N PHE A 80 -14.49 -5.01 3.21
CA PHE A 80 -13.35 -5.52 2.44
C PHE A 80 -13.81 -6.19 1.14
N ASP A 81 -14.99 -6.80 1.09
CA ASP A 81 -15.60 -7.30 -0.15
C ASP A 81 -15.83 -6.15 -1.14
N ALA A 82 -16.45 -5.05 -0.68
CA ALA A 82 -16.68 -3.86 -1.50
C ALA A 82 -15.36 -3.23 -1.98
N ARG A 83 -14.38 -3.07 -1.08
CA ARG A 83 -13.06 -2.51 -1.43
C ARG A 83 -12.30 -3.36 -2.45
N ARG A 84 -12.37 -4.70 -2.35
CA ARG A 84 -11.75 -5.58 -3.34
C ARG A 84 -12.43 -5.47 -4.71
N GLN A 85 -13.76 -5.36 -4.72
CA GLN A 85 -14.51 -5.16 -5.94
C GLN A 85 -14.17 -3.82 -6.62
N GLU A 86 -14.06 -2.73 -5.84
CA GLU A 86 -13.63 -1.42 -6.34
C GLU A 86 -12.22 -1.47 -6.94
N ASP A 87 -11.27 -2.13 -6.26
CA ASP A 87 -9.90 -2.27 -6.76
C ASP A 87 -9.83 -3.07 -8.06
N LEU A 88 -10.59 -4.17 -8.16
CA LEU A 88 -10.69 -4.96 -9.39
C LEU A 88 -11.26 -4.13 -10.55
N GLU A 89 -12.32 -3.35 -10.30
CA GLU A 89 -12.94 -2.48 -11.30
C GLU A 89 -11.97 -1.41 -11.81
N VAL A 90 -11.31 -0.70 -10.89
CA VAL A 90 -10.39 0.40 -11.24
C VAL A 90 -9.16 -0.09 -11.97
N LEU A 91 -8.54 -1.18 -11.52
CA LEU A 91 -7.34 -1.72 -12.17
C LEU A 91 -7.67 -2.31 -13.54
N ALA A 92 -8.83 -2.96 -13.69
CA ALA A 92 -9.29 -3.47 -14.97
C ALA A 92 -9.56 -2.34 -15.99
N GLU A 93 -10.07 -1.17 -15.57
CA GLU A 93 -10.27 0.00 -16.45
C GLU A 93 -8.99 0.40 -17.19
N ILE A 94 -7.83 0.24 -16.55
CA ILE A 94 -6.52 0.62 -17.09
C ILE A 94 -5.67 -0.56 -17.55
N GLY A 95 -6.24 -1.76 -17.67
CA GLY A 95 -5.52 -2.95 -18.14
C GLY A 95 -4.46 -3.49 -17.17
N VAL A 96 -4.57 -3.15 -15.89
CA VAL A 96 -3.65 -3.62 -14.84
C VAL A 96 -4.24 -4.84 -14.14
N GLY A 97 -3.43 -5.89 -13.95
CA GLY A 97 -3.83 -7.07 -13.19
C GLY A 97 -3.89 -6.79 -11.68
N ALA A 98 -4.85 -7.40 -10.98
CA ALA A 98 -4.97 -7.28 -9.53
C ALA A 98 -4.66 -8.62 -8.85
N LEU A 99 -3.90 -8.57 -7.75
CA LEU A 99 -3.62 -9.70 -6.88
C LEU A 99 -3.85 -9.30 -5.43
N HIS A 100 -4.87 -9.88 -4.77
CA HIS A 100 -5.19 -9.61 -3.37
C HIS A 100 -4.60 -10.69 -2.46
N LEU A 101 -3.64 -10.31 -1.60
CA LEU A 101 -2.84 -11.27 -0.82
C LEU A 101 -3.50 -11.75 0.48
N GLY A 102 -4.67 -11.20 0.83
CA GLY A 102 -5.51 -11.68 1.94
C GLY A 102 -5.00 -11.39 3.35
N PHE A 103 -3.99 -10.53 3.55
CA PHE A 103 -3.52 -10.21 4.90
C PHE A 103 -4.48 -9.24 5.61
N PRO A 104 -4.64 -9.34 6.94
CA PRO A 104 -5.52 -8.45 7.68
C PRO A 104 -4.89 -7.07 7.91
N ASP A 105 -5.67 -6.04 7.59
CA ASP A 105 -5.35 -4.64 7.87
C ASP A 105 -5.08 -4.41 9.37
N ALA A 106 -4.12 -3.53 9.67
CA ALA A 106 -3.68 -3.23 11.03
C ALA A 106 -4.84 -2.92 12.02
N LEU A 107 -5.89 -2.23 11.57
CA LEU A 107 -7.03 -1.86 12.40
C LEU A 107 -7.86 -3.08 12.86
N PHE A 108 -7.86 -4.14 12.05
CA PHE A 108 -8.62 -5.36 12.30
C PHE A 108 -7.74 -6.51 12.79
N ARG A 109 -6.41 -6.34 12.81
CA ARG A 109 -5.45 -7.38 13.18
C ARG A 109 -5.52 -7.74 14.66
N ARG A 110 -5.74 -9.02 14.96
CA ARG A 110 -5.79 -9.58 16.31
C ARG A 110 -4.42 -10.04 16.80
N ARG A 111 -4.24 -9.97 18.12
CA ARG A 111 -3.15 -10.63 18.85
C ARG A 111 -3.56 -12.06 19.11
N ARG A 112 -2.65 -13.00 18.86
CA ARG A 112 -2.79 -14.36 19.37
C ARG A 112 -2.67 -14.31 20.90
N MET A 113 -3.79 -14.42 21.60
CA MET A 113 -3.81 -14.51 23.06
C MET A 113 -3.63 -15.97 23.47
N SER A 114 -2.69 -16.24 24.37
CA SER A 114 -2.45 -17.58 24.91
C SER A 114 -3.33 -17.85 26.14
N GLY A 115 -3.90 -19.06 26.22
CA GLY A 115 -4.67 -19.53 27.38
C GLY A 115 -6.15 -19.12 27.37
N ALA A 116 -7.00 -19.96 27.99
CA ALA A 116 -8.45 -19.80 28.00
C ALA A 116 -8.92 -18.47 28.63
N VAL A 117 -8.22 -18.00 29.67
CA VAL A 117 -8.52 -16.73 30.35
C VAL A 117 -8.28 -15.53 29.42
N GLY A 118 -7.21 -15.55 28.62
CA GLY A 118 -6.92 -14.51 27.64
C GLY A 118 -7.96 -14.46 26.51
N ALA A 119 -8.46 -15.61 26.08
CA ALA A 119 -9.51 -15.68 25.05
C ALA A 119 -10.85 -15.11 25.54
N VAL A 120 -11.23 -15.36 26.81
CA VAL A 120 -12.46 -14.81 27.41
C VAL A 120 -12.33 -13.30 27.64
N ALA A 121 -11.21 -12.85 28.20
CA ALA A 121 -10.94 -11.42 28.42
C ALA A 121 -10.92 -10.64 27.09
N GLY A 122 -10.35 -11.22 26.03
CA GLY A 122 -10.31 -10.63 24.69
C GLY A 122 -11.67 -10.53 23.98
N ARG A 123 -12.66 -11.36 24.35
CA ARG A 123 -14.04 -11.21 23.86
C ARG A 123 -14.77 -10.06 24.56
N MET A 124 -14.50 -9.84 25.85
CA MET A 124 -15.13 -8.78 26.65
C MET A 124 -14.49 -7.41 26.39
N LEU A 125 -13.18 -7.36 26.14
CA LEU A 125 -12.40 -6.15 25.87
C LEU A 125 -11.55 -6.34 24.60
N PRO A 126 -12.11 -6.09 23.40
CA PRO A 126 -11.43 -6.30 22.12
C PRO A 126 -10.09 -5.57 22.00
N GLU A 127 -9.91 -4.44 22.69
CA GLU A 127 -8.67 -3.66 22.76
C GLU A 127 -7.49 -4.47 23.34
N LEU A 128 -7.74 -5.45 24.22
CA LEU A 128 -6.70 -6.35 24.73
C LEU A 128 -6.29 -7.41 23.71
N ALA A 129 -7.20 -7.74 22.79
CA ALA A 129 -7.05 -8.77 21.79
C ALA A 129 -6.62 -8.24 20.41
N HIS A 130 -6.47 -6.93 20.22
CA HIS A 130 -6.01 -6.34 18.96
C HIS A 130 -4.56 -5.88 19.01
N ARG A 131 -3.89 -5.96 17.86
CA ARG A 131 -2.47 -5.62 17.70
C ARG A 131 -2.24 -4.13 17.86
N TYR A 132 -3.18 -3.35 17.34
CA TYR A 132 -3.18 -1.90 17.30
C TYR A 132 -4.49 -1.37 17.87
N PRO A 133 -4.65 -1.34 19.21
CA PRO A 133 -5.90 -0.94 19.83
C PRO A 133 -6.21 0.56 19.63
N THR A 134 -5.21 1.36 19.25
CA THR A 134 -5.39 2.80 18.99
C THR A 134 -4.82 3.21 17.63
N TYR A 135 -5.68 3.77 16.77
CA TYR A 135 -5.30 4.26 15.44
C TYR A 135 -4.22 5.36 15.54
N ARG A 136 -4.47 6.39 16.36
CA ARG A 136 -3.60 7.57 16.45
C ARG A 136 -2.24 7.34 17.13
N TYR A 137 -2.11 6.39 18.05
CA TYR A 137 -0.88 6.22 18.83
C TYR A 137 0.02 5.09 18.34
N ASP A 138 -0.55 4.07 17.70
CA ASP A 138 0.21 2.88 17.30
C ASP A 138 0.37 2.78 15.78
N ILE A 139 -0.74 2.93 15.03
CA ILE A 139 -0.78 2.79 13.57
C ILE A 139 -0.14 4.01 12.89
N ALA A 140 -0.64 5.21 13.17
CA ALA A 140 -0.16 6.46 12.56
C ALA A 140 1.26 6.86 13.00
N ARG A 141 1.79 6.28 14.10
CA ARG A 141 3.17 6.53 14.55
C ARG A 141 4.18 5.51 14.00
N GLY A 142 3.73 4.48 13.29
CA GLY A 142 4.58 3.47 12.66
C GLY A 142 5.27 2.53 13.64
N ARG A 143 4.65 2.22 14.78
CA ARG A 143 5.23 1.29 15.76
C ARG A 143 4.90 -0.15 15.37
N VAL A 144 5.68 -0.72 14.44
CA VAL A 144 5.51 -2.12 14.03
C VAL A 144 5.64 -3.04 15.25
N ALA A 145 4.60 -3.84 15.53
CA ALA A 145 4.52 -4.63 16.73
C ALA A 145 5.39 -5.89 16.58
N ARG A 146 6.20 -6.23 17.59
CA ARG A 146 7.13 -7.39 17.49
C ARG A 146 6.46 -8.72 17.14
N GLY A 147 5.21 -8.92 17.57
CA GLY A 147 4.44 -10.13 17.25
C GLY A 147 3.93 -10.18 15.81
N ASP A 148 4.13 -9.14 15.00
CA ASP A 148 3.84 -9.18 13.57
C ASP A 148 4.97 -9.83 12.77
N ARG A 149 6.12 -10.16 13.40
CA ARG A 149 7.25 -10.82 12.72
C ARG A 149 6.85 -12.02 11.85
N PRO A 150 6.00 -12.96 12.30
CA PRO A 150 5.57 -14.08 11.45
C PRO A 150 4.75 -13.62 10.24
N MET A 151 3.84 -12.65 10.42
CA MET A 151 3.08 -12.07 9.32
C MET A 151 4.01 -11.33 8.35
N ILE A 152 4.94 -10.52 8.84
CA ILE A 152 5.88 -9.76 8.01
C ILE A 152 6.70 -10.72 7.14
N ALA A 153 7.13 -11.85 7.70
CA ALA A 153 7.80 -12.91 6.92
C ALA A 153 6.86 -13.52 5.86
N ALA A 154 5.60 -13.80 6.21
CA ALA A 154 4.60 -14.32 5.27
C ALA A 154 4.27 -13.32 4.15
N VAL A 155 4.13 -12.03 4.46
CA VAL A 155 3.96 -10.94 3.49
C VAL A 155 5.16 -10.88 2.56
N GLY A 156 6.38 -10.92 3.10
CA GLY A 156 7.61 -10.95 2.31
C GLY A 156 7.64 -12.13 1.33
N ALA A 157 7.27 -13.33 1.78
CA ALA A 157 7.20 -14.53 0.96
C ALA A 157 6.10 -14.45 -0.11
N ALA A 158 4.91 -13.95 0.22
CA ALA A 158 3.81 -13.78 -0.72
C ALA A 158 4.14 -12.77 -1.84
N VAL A 159 4.78 -11.65 -1.48
CA VAL A 159 5.26 -10.67 -2.48
C VAL A 159 6.38 -11.27 -3.34
N ALA A 160 7.31 -12.02 -2.76
CA ALA A 160 8.35 -12.71 -3.53
C ALA A 160 7.75 -13.74 -4.52
N ALA A 161 6.72 -14.48 -4.10
CA ALA A 161 5.98 -15.40 -4.97
C ALA A 161 5.29 -14.64 -6.11
N ALA A 162 4.56 -13.56 -5.82
CA ALA A 162 3.91 -12.74 -6.84
C ALA A 162 4.90 -12.20 -7.89
N VAL A 163 6.09 -11.76 -7.46
CA VAL A 163 7.16 -11.30 -8.36
C VAL A 163 7.73 -12.45 -9.20
N ALA A 164 7.89 -13.64 -8.62
CA ALA A 164 8.37 -14.82 -9.34
C ALA A 164 7.36 -15.31 -10.37
N ASP A 165 6.08 -15.42 -9.99
CA ASP A 165 4.99 -15.94 -10.83
C ASP A 165 4.71 -15.04 -12.04
N THR A 166 4.86 -13.72 -11.86
CA THR A 166 4.72 -12.74 -12.93
C THR A 166 5.98 -12.59 -13.78
N GLY A 167 7.12 -13.12 -13.33
CA GLY A 167 8.43 -12.86 -13.95
C GLY A 167 8.85 -11.39 -13.89
N ALA A 168 8.26 -10.60 -12.99
CA ALA A 168 8.46 -9.16 -12.97
C ALA A 168 9.92 -8.79 -12.76
N ARG A 169 10.40 -7.75 -13.46
CA ARG A 169 11.78 -7.25 -13.35
C ARG A 169 11.92 -6.00 -12.49
N LEU A 170 10.85 -5.24 -12.30
CA LEU A 170 10.79 -4.13 -11.36
C LEU A 170 9.69 -4.33 -10.35
N VAL A 171 9.94 -3.84 -9.13
CA VAL A 171 8.98 -3.88 -8.03
C VAL A 171 8.83 -2.47 -7.46
N PHE A 172 7.62 -1.94 -7.54
CA PHE A 172 7.27 -0.66 -6.93
C PHE A 172 6.73 -0.91 -5.52
N CYS A 173 7.25 -0.21 -4.51
CA CYS A 173 6.84 -0.35 -3.11
C CYS A 173 6.53 1.02 -2.50
N PRO A 174 5.68 1.12 -1.47
CA PRO A 174 5.45 2.37 -0.75
C PRO A 174 6.72 2.84 -0.04
N LEU A 175 6.95 4.15 0.05
CA LEU A 175 8.01 4.72 0.90
C LEU A 175 7.61 4.73 2.39
N GLY A 176 6.32 4.60 2.70
CA GLY A 176 5.79 4.70 4.06
C GLY A 176 5.80 6.13 4.60
N THR A 177 5.65 7.12 3.71
CA THR A 177 5.31 8.50 4.07
C THR A 177 4.00 8.50 4.85
N GLY A 178 3.90 9.34 5.88
CA GLY A 178 2.79 9.26 6.86
C GLY A 178 2.96 8.17 7.92
N ARG A 179 3.92 7.24 7.75
CA ARG A 179 4.35 6.24 8.74
C ARG A 179 3.26 5.25 9.17
N HIS A 180 2.24 5.04 8.36
CA HIS A 180 1.27 3.98 8.61
C HIS A 180 1.98 2.62 8.69
N VAL A 181 1.64 1.82 9.69
CA VAL A 181 2.38 0.58 9.99
C VAL A 181 2.36 -0.43 8.84
N ASP A 182 1.23 -0.56 8.15
CA ASP A 182 1.09 -1.43 6.99
C ASP A 182 1.92 -0.96 5.79
N HIS A 183 2.03 0.35 5.57
CA HIS A 183 2.92 0.88 4.53
C HIS A 183 4.38 0.61 4.87
N LEU A 184 4.77 0.71 6.15
CA LEU A 184 6.13 0.37 6.58
C LEU A 184 6.44 -1.13 6.42
N ILE A 185 5.45 -2.00 6.62
CA ILE A 185 5.58 -3.45 6.38
C ILE A 185 5.71 -3.72 4.89
N ALA A 186 4.83 -3.16 4.05
CA ALA A 186 4.87 -3.28 2.60
C ALA A 186 6.18 -2.73 2.02
N ARG A 187 6.65 -1.57 2.50
CA ARG A 187 7.97 -1.00 2.18
C ARG A 187 9.10 -1.98 2.42
N GLY A 188 9.05 -2.67 3.56
CA GLY A 188 10.07 -3.64 3.96
C GLY A 188 10.26 -4.78 2.96
N THR A 189 9.21 -5.14 2.20
CA THR A 189 9.29 -6.20 1.18
C THR A 189 10.25 -5.85 0.04
N GLY A 190 10.41 -4.56 -0.27
CA GLY A 190 11.29 -4.05 -1.32
C GLY A 190 12.76 -4.43 -1.11
N ALA A 191 13.21 -4.59 0.13
CA ALA A 191 14.61 -4.94 0.43
C ALA A 191 15.06 -6.25 -0.25
N GLN A 192 14.12 -7.17 -0.54
CA GLN A 192 14.38 -8.46 -1.19
C GLN A 192 14.83 -8.30 -2.66
N PHE A 193 14.48 -7.20 -3.31
CA PHE A 193 14.73 -7.00 -4.75
C PHE A 193 15.86 -5.99 -5.04
N GLY A 194 16.45 -5.39 -4.00
CA GLY A 194 17.63 -4.54 -4.10
C GLY A 194 17.44 -3.37 -5.08
N ARG A 195 18.30 -3.28 -6.10
CA ARG A 195 18.24 -2.19 -7.10
C ARG A 195 17.04 -2.26 -8.04
N ARG A 196 16.29 -3.37 -8.04
CA ARG A 196 15.06 -3.54 -8.83
C ARG A 196 13.85 -2.88 -8.17
N THR A 197 14.01 -2.38 -6.94
CA THR A 197 12.94 -1.70 -6.21
C THR A 197 12.91 -0.22 -6.54
N VAL A 198 11.71 0.27 -6.83
CA VAL A 198 11.37 1.69 -6.89
C VAL A 198 10.43 1.98 -5.74
N TYR A 199 10.68 3.03 -4.96
CA TYR A 199 9.75 3.44 -3.90
C TYR A 199 8.84 4.55 -4.41
N PHE A 200 7.54 4.51 -4.15
CA PHE A 200 6.60 5.59 -4.49
C PHE A 200 6.20 6.37 -3.24
N SER A 201 5.83 7.64 -3.43
CA SER A 201 5.37 8.53 -2.37
C SER A 201 3.92 8.23 -2.05
N ASP A 202 3.64 8.00 -0.78
CA ASP A 202 2.30 7.64 -0.32
C ASP A 202 1.39 8.88 -0.36
N PHE A 203 0.58 9.00 -1.42
CA PHE A 203 -0.41 10.07 -1.58
C PHE A 203 -1.75 9.62 -0.94
N PRO A 204 -2.48 10.49 -0.21
CA PRO A 204 -2.23 11.93 -0.02
C PRO A 204 -1.38 12.27 1.21
N TYR A 205 -0.79 11.28 1.89
CA TYR A 205 -0.01 11.51 3.11
C TYR A 205 1.18 12.45 2.87
N ASP A 206 1.79 12.38 1.69
CA ASP A 206 2.89 13.24 1.26
C ASP A 206 2.55 14.73 1.09
N GLN A 207 1.27 15.10 1.11
CA GLN A 207 0.85 16.51 1.15
C GLN A 207 1.12 17.17 2.51
N SER A 208 1.26 16.36 3.56
CA SER A 208 1.42 16.85 4.94
C SER A 208 2.62 16.23 5.69
N ALA A 209 3.17 15.13 5.18
CA ALA A 209 4.31 14.43 5.76
C ALA A 209 5.51 14.42 4.82
N ALA A 210 6.71 14.61 5.38
CA ALA A 210 7.96 14.50 4.64
C ALA A 210 8.39 13.03 4.48
N ALA A 211 9.09 12.75 3.37
CA ALA A 211 9.79 11.49 3.15
C ALA A 211 10.83 11.19 4.25
N ASP A 212 11.00 9.90 4.58
CA ASP A 212 11.96 9.43 5.59
C ASP A 212 13.41 9.61 5.11
N SER A 213 14.03 10.75 5.45
CA SER A 213 15.38 11.11 5.00
C SER A 213 16.46 10.12 5.46
N ILE A 214 16.28 9.46 6.61
CA ILE A 214 17.20 8.45 7.12
C ILE A 214 17.12 7.21 6.23
N PHE A 215 15.91 6.76 5.88
CA PHE A 215 15.73 5.65 4.94
C PHE A 215 16.31 5.99 3.57
N LEU A 216 15.99 7.17 3.01
CA LEU A 216 16.50 7.60 1.70
C LEU A 216 18.03 7.61 1.66
N SER A 217 18.68 8.22 2.66
CA SER A 217 20.13 8.31 2.74
C SER A 217 20.79 6.93 2.90
N ARG A 218 20.26 6.10 3.81
CA ARG A 218 20.78 4.74 4.06
C ARG A 218 20.73 3.87 2.81
N HIS A 219 19.72 4.04 1.98
CA HIS A 219 19.53 3.25 0.76
C HIS A 219 20.06 3.93 -0.51
N GLY A 220 20.66 5.12 -0.40
CA GLY A 220 21.21 5.86 -1.55
C GLY A 220 20.16 6.16 -2.61
N LEU A 221 18.95 6.55 -2.17
CA LEU A 221 17.80 6.74 -3.04
C LEU A 221 17.70 8.19 -3.54
N GLU A 222 17.48 8.35 -4.84
CA GLU A 222 17.36 9.65 -5.51
C GLU A 222 15.92 9.86 -6.02
N PRO A 223 15.37 11.07 -5.91
CA PRO A 223 13.99 11.35 -6.29
C PRO A 223 13.82 11.38 -7.81
N TRP A 224 12.71 10.81 -8.28
CA TRP A 224 12.21 10.90 -9.64
C TRP A 224 10.77 11.41 -9.61
N ARG A 225 10.50 12.54 -10.28
CA ARG A 225 9.16 13.13 -10.35
C ARG A 225 8.50 12.83 -11.69
N TRP A 226 7.22 12.50 -11.63
CA TRP A 226 6.36 12.23 -12.78
C TRP A 226 5.17 13.20 -12.80
N ASN A 227 4.96 13.84 -13.94
CA ASN A 227 3.97 14.91 -14.14
C ASN A 227 3.04 14.66 -15.34
N GLN A 228 3.19 13.50 -16.00
CA GLN A 228 2.38 13.17 -17.17
C GLN A 228 1.08 12.50 -16.73
N SER A 229 -0.01 12.79 -17.44
CA SER A 229 -1.33 12.16 -17.21
C SER A 229 -1.87 12.25 -15.78
N ILE A 230 -1.46 13.24 -14.99
CA ILE A 230 -1.92 13.43 -13.60
C ILE A 230 -3.45 13.63 -13.53
N ALA A 231 -4.05 14.23 -14.56
CA ALA A 231 -5.50 14.40 -14.63
C ALA A 231 -6.26 13.07 -14.73
N ASP A 232 -5.68 12.01 -15.31
CA ASP A 232 -6.32 10.70 -15.35
C ASP A 232 -6.36 10.03 -13.97
N LYS A 233 -5.37 10.32 -13.11
CA LYS A 233 -5.28 9.78 -11.75
C LYS A 233 -6.50 10.15 -10.90
N GLU A 234 -6.97 11.39 -11.03
CA GLU A 234 -8.15 11.90 -10.31
C GLU A 234 -9.38 11.01 -10.59
N ARG A 235 -9.65 10.68 -11.86
CA ARG A 235 -10.76 9.80 -12.24
C ARG A 235 -10.65 8.41 -11.59
N LEU A 236 -9.47 7.80 -11.62
CA LEU A 236 -9.24 6.47 -11.06
C LEU A 236 -9.45 6.46 -9.53
N ILE A 237 -9.01 7.52 -8.85
CA ILE A 237 -9.19 7.67 -7.39
C ILE A 237 -10.67 7.69 -7.01
N HIS A 238 -11.52 8.34 -7.80
CA HIS A 238 -12.97 8.34 -7.57
C HIS A 238 -13.62 6.96 -7.72
N GLY A 239 -12.96 5.99 -8.34
CA GLY A 239 -13.45 4.61 -8.41
C GLY A 239 -13.43 3.89 -7.05
N TYR A 240 -12.60 4.32 -6.10
CA TYR A 240 -12.54 3.80 -4.73
C TYR A 240 -13.58 4.48 -3.84
N ARG A 241 -14.87 4.21 -4.12
CA ARG A 241 -16.01 4.94 -3.53
C ARG A 241 -16.09 4.80 -2.02
N THR A 242 -15.71 3.65 -1.47
CA THR A 242 -15.65 3.43 -0.01
C THR A 242 -14.58 4.29 0.70
N GLN A 243 -13.59 4.78 -0.04
CA GLN A 243 -12.39 5.44 0.49
C GLN A 243 -12.38 6.95 0.24
N VAL A 244 -12.83 7.38 -0.95
CA VAL A 244 -12.62 8.74 -1.44
C VAL A 244 -13.19 9.81 -0.51
N ALA A 245 -14.37 9.61 0.07
CA ALA A 245 -14.99 10.59 0.98
C ALA A 245 -14.26 10.69 2.33
N GLY A 246 -13.64 9.58 2.79
CA GLY A 246 -12.83 9.57 4.00
C GLY A 246 -11.47 10.25 3.82
N LEU A 247 -10.90 10.17 2.61
CA LEU A 247 -9.61 10.76 2.26
C LEU A 247 -9.73 12.22 1.80
N PHE A 248 -10.79 12.56 1.08
CA PHE A 248 -11.06 13.88 0.49
C PHE A 248 -12.49 14.31 0.86
N PRO A 249 -12.70 14.97 2.01
CA PRO A 249 -14.05 15.30 2.50
C PRO A 249 -14.87 16.21 1.59
N ASP A 250 -14.22 17.03 0.77
CA ASP A 250 -14.83 17.88 -0.26
C ASP A 250 -14.92 17.20 -1.64
N LEU A 251 -14.48 15.94 -1.72
CA LEU A 251 -14.35 15.14 -2.94
C LEU A 251 -13.42 15.78 -3.99
N VAL A 252 -12.55 16.71 -3.59
CA VAL A 252 -11.56 17.30 -4.49
C VAL A 252 -10.22 16.63 -4.27
N VAL A 253 -9.73 15.92 -5.29
CA VAL A 253 -8.41 15.27 -5.25
C VAL A 253 -7.34 16.29 -5.67
N PRO A 254 -6.34 16.61 -4.82
CA PRO A 254 -5.27 17.52 -5.20
C PRO A 254 -4.48 17.03 -6.43
N ARG A 255 -4.28 17.93 -7.38
CA ARG A 255 -3.40 17.67 -8.54
C ARG A 255 -1.94 17.84 -8.15
N SER A 256 -1.33 16.73 -7.75
CA SER A 256 0.06 16.70 -7.33
C SER A 256 0.89 15.75 -8.21
N PRO A 257 2.15 16.13 -8.55
CA PRO A 257 3.13 15.24 -9.15
C PRO A 257 3.24 13.92 -8.41
N GLU A 258 3.38 12.80 -9.13
CA GLU A 258 3.80 11.55 -8.50
C GLU A 258 5.30 11.63 -8.24
N THR A 259 5.72 11.14 -7.08
CA THR A 259 7.13 11.12 -6.68
C THR A 259 7.56 9.70 -6.39
N TYR A 260 8.69 9.33 -6.96
CA TYR A 260 9.35 8.05 -6.80
C TYR A 260 10.77 8.23 -6.28
N TRP A 261 11.35 7.16 -5.79
CA TRP A 261 12.75 7.09 -5.38
C TRP A 261 13.40 5.82 -5.91
N VAL A 262 14.51 6.01 -6.60
CA VAL A 262 15.27 4.93 -7.25
C VAL A 262 16.69 4.89 -6.70
N ALA A 263 17.32 3.72 -6.76
CA ALA A 263 18.72 3.60 -6.37
C ALA A 263 19.61 4.48 -7.25
N GLY A 264 20.36 5.40 -6.64
CA GLY A 264 21.27 6.30 -7.33
C GLY A 264 22.28 5.56 -8.21
N ARG A 265 22.85 6.28 -9.18
CA ARG A 265 23.95 5.76 -10.00
C ARG A 265 25.13 5.42 -9.09
N ARG A 266 25.77 4.26 -9.31
CA ARG A 266 27.04 3.97 -8.64
C ARG A 266 28.01 5.10 -9.03
N ARG A 267 28.52 5.84 -8.05
CA ARG A 267 29.71 6.64 -8.30
C ARG A 267 30.85 5.66 -8.62
N PRO A 268 31.63 5.91 -9.68
CA PRO A 268 32.73 5.04 -10.08
C PRO A 268 33.72 4.83 -8.93
#